data_AF-A0A5E4JYM7-F1
#
_entry.id   AF-A0A5E4JYM7-F1
#
_cell.length_a   1.000
_cell.length_b   1.000
_cell.length_c   1.000
_cell.angle_alpha   90.00
_cell.angle_beta   90.00
_cell.angle_gamma   90.00
#
_symmetry.space_group_name_H-M   'P 1'
#
loop_
_entity.id
_entity.type
_entity.pdbx_description
1 polymer ?
#
loop_
_entity_poly.entity_id
_entity_poly.type
_entity_poly.pdbx_seq_one_letter_code
_entity_poly.pdbx_strand_id
1 'polypeptide(L)'
;MIGDSMEKSIDKWNNSIINDGEVKRKRGLLIYPSTRPLNRALEYCSDPFIPGITGNPLGVTELLREVGLTAENGKYQSLIELEDDKMSKLVTAIMLKNPKVKNREIIGDIFLIKFFNKLEDARELSAMINACSRLGEPETALQFCMESTKAKKKAELIHTKYKQFIISGLKFVSESEKIEGNGFVIINAKEKIKDTIIGTIASILSNSSIYEEGTVIITMAYYDNKIKISARSVGRSGRNIREILSSVIEKVGGEVGGHEFAAGCMIKQEKEKDFIEHLKKNFEIELVKI
;
A
#
# COMPACT_ATOMS: atom_id res chain seq x y z
N MET A 1 7.15 -13.36 -1.51
CA MET A 1 5.76 -13.64 -1.97
C MET A 1 4.81 -12.50 -1.61
N ILE A 2 4.31 -12.39 -0.37
CA ILE A 2 3.31 -11.36 0.00
C ILE A 2 3.86 -9.93 -0.13
N GLY A 3 5.08 -9.69 0.35
CA GLY A 3 5.73 -8.37 0.22
C GLY A 3 5.94 -7.93 -1.23
N ASP A 4 6.01 -8.90 -2.15
CA ASP A 4 6.24 -8.69 -3.58
C ASP A 4 4.94 -8.78 -4.40
N SER A 5 3.77 -8.87 -3.73
CA SER A 5 2.45 -8.97 -4.36
C SER A 5 2.28 -10.18 -5.32
N MET A 6 2.99 -11.29 -5.06
CA MET A 6 2.96 -12.49 -5.90
C MET A 6 1.74 -13.40 -5.63
N GLU A 7 0.99 -13.14 -4.57
CA GLU A 7 -0.19 -13.92 -4.19
C GLU A 7 -1.35 -13.81 -5.18
N LYS A 8 -1.33 -12.83 -6.08
CA LYS A 8 -2.32 -12.68 -7.16
C LYS A 8 -2.20 -13.75 -8.25
N SER A 9 -1.02 -14.35 -8.39
CA SER A 9 -0.74 -15.41 -9.37
C SER A 9 0.36 -16.33 -8.83
N ILE A 10 -0.05 -17.26 -7.97
CA ILE A 10 0.86 -18.19 -7.29
C ILE A 10 1.35 -19.24 -8.30
N ASP A 11 2.65 -19.23 -8.56
CA ASP A 11 3.31 -20.25 -9.40
C ASP A 11 3.51 -21.59 -8.67
N LYS A 12 4.01 -22.58 -9.41
CA LYS A 12 4.26 -23.93 -8.89
C LYS A 12 5.19 -23.92 -7.65
N TRP A 13 6.20 -23.06 -7.64
CA TRP A 13 7.21 -23.03 -6.58
C TRP A 13 6.68 -22.39 -5.31
N ASN A 14 6.02 -21.24 -5.43
CA ASN A 14 5.37 -20.59 -4.29
C ASN A 14 4.27 -21.48 -3.71
N ASN A 15 3.53 -22.22 -4.53
CA ASN A 15 2.56 -23.19 -4.03
C ASN A 15 3.22 -24.32 -3.23
N SER A 16 4.40 -24.80 -3.65
CA SER A 16 5.19 -25.76 -2.87
C SER A 16 5.61 -25.18 -1.52
N ILE A 17 6.15 -23.96 -1.50
CA ILE A 17 6.59 -23.27 -0.28
C ILE A 17 5.43 -23.06 0.70
N ILE A 18 4.25 -22.69 0.21
CA ILE A 18 3.04 -22.54 1.02
C ILE A 18 2.69 -23.86 1.73
N ASN A 19 2.74 -24.97 1.00
CA ASN A 19 2.42 -26.29 1.54
C ASN A 19 3.49 -26.74 2.56
N ASP A 20 4.77 -26.59 2.21
CA ASP A 20 5.90 -26.98 3.07
C ASP A 20 5.96 -26.15 4.36
N GLY A 21 5.61 -24.86 4.27
CA GLY A 21 5.58 -23.94 5.40
C GLY A 21 4.31 -24.02 6.26
N GLU A 22 3.43 -25.00 6.02
CA GLU A 22 2.14 -25.16 6.70
C GLU A 22 1.29 -23.88 6.74
N VAL A 23 1.39 -23.06 5.69
CA VAL A 23 0.71 -21.77 5.61
C VAL A 23 -0.78 -22.00 5.41
N LYS A 24 -1.59 -21.50 6.35
CA LYS A 24 -3.05 -21.60 6.25
C LYS A 24 -3.57 -20.56 5.27
N ARG A 25 -4.36 -21.01 4.30
CA ARG A 25 -5.10 -20.12 3.38
C ARG A 25 -6.55 -20.03 3.84
N LYS A 26 -7.02 -18.81 4.06
CA LYS A 26 -8.43 -18.54 4.36
C LYS A 26 -8.99 -17.62 3.28
N ARG A 27 -9.97 -18.09 2.52
CA ARG A 27 -10.64 -17.26 1.53
C ARG A 27 -11.65 -16.34 2.22
N GLY A 28 -11.59 -15.06 1.94
CA GLY A 28 -12.46 -14.09 2.57
C GLY A 28 -12.27 -12.69 2.04
N LEU A 29 -12.79 -11.73 2.78
CA LEU A 29 -12.67 -10.32 2.44
C LEU A 29 -11.22 -9.85 2.61
N LEU A 30 -10.67 -9.12 1.64
CA LEU A 30 -9.27 -8.68 1.66
C LEU A 30 -8.99 -7.47 2.56
N ILE A 31 -9.74 -7.31 3.66
CA ILE A 31 -9.45 -6.26 4.64
C ILE A 31 -8.09 -6.49 5.27
N TYR A 32 -7.36 -5.39 5.44
CA TYR A 32 -6.11 -5.34 6.16
C TYR A 32 -6.21 -4.36 7.34
N PRO A 33 -5.74 -4.74 8.54
CA PRO A 33 -5.19 -6.06 8.90
C PRO A 33 -6.28 -7.06 9.30
N SER A 34 -6.13 -8.35 8.93
CA SER A 34 -7.16 -9.36 9.22
C SER A 34 -7.20 -9.86 10.67
N THR A 35 -6.16 -9.55 11.46
CA THR A 35 -6.07 -9.94 12.88
C THR A 35 -6.70 -8.93 13.84
N ARG A 36 -7.10 -7.75 13.34
CA ARG A 36 -7.67 -6.67 14.17
C ARG A 36 -9.18 -6.87 14.36
N PRO A 37 -9.77 -6.32 15.44
CA PRO A 37 -11.21 -6.32 15.63
C PRO A 37 -11.92 -5.77 14.37
N LEU A 38 -12.93 -6.48 13.89
CA LEU A 38 -13.59 -6.20 12.62
C LEU A 38 -14.08 -4.76 12.49
N ASN A 39 -14.62 -4.19 13.56
CA ASN A 39 -15.08 -2.81 13.55
C ASN A 39 -13.97 -1.83 13.17
N ARG A 40 -12.77 -1.99 13.74
CA ARG A 40 -11.63 -1.13 13.40
C ARG A 40 -11.04 -1.47 12.04
N ALA A 41 -10.99 -2.75 11.70
CA ALA A 41 -10.46 -3.19 10.43
C ALA A 41 -11.31 -2.66 9.26
N LEU A 42 -12.65 -2.71 9.37
CA LEU A 42 -13.60 -2.16 8.40
C LEU A 42 -13.54 -0.62 8.33
N GLU A 43 -13.54 0.05 9.49
CA GLU A 43 -13.50 1.51 9.57
C GLU A 43 -12.25 2.07 8.87
N TYR A 44 -11.10 1.43 9.03
CA TYR A 44 -9.83 1.92 8.48
C TYR A 44 -9.39 1.21 7.20
N CYS A 45 -10.22 0.35 6.59
CA CYS A 45 -9.90 -0.29 5.32
C CYS A 45 -10.10 0.71 4.18
N SER A 46 -8.99 1.18 3.59
CA SER A 46 -9.00 2.07 2.43
C SER A 46 -8.94 1.34 1.10
N ASP A 47 -8.50 0.09 1.11
CA ASP A 47 -8.39 -0.78 -0.07
C ASP A 47 -8.81 -2.21 0.30
N PRO A 48 -9.97 -2.70 -0.17
CA PRO A 48 -10.92 -1.97 -1.01
C PRO A 48 -11.65 -0.85 -0.25
N PHE A 49 -11.95 0.25 -0.94
CA PHE A 49 -12.87 1.26 -0.40
C PHE A 49 -14.30 0.69 -0.36
N ILE A 50 -14.95 0.80 0.80
CA ILE A 50 -16.33 0.30 1.01
C ILE A 50 -17.24 1.51 1.28
N PRO A 51 -18.10 1.90 0.31
CA PRO A 51 -19.04 3.00 0.47
C PRO A 51 -19.91 2.87 1.72
N GLY A 52 -19.98 3.96 2.49
CA GLY A 52 -20.75 4.02 3.73
C GLY A 52 -20.12 3.29 4.92
N ILE A 53 -18.97 2.61 4.75
CA ILE A 53 -18.29 1.83 5.80
C ILE A 53 -16.90 2.39 6.08
N THR A 54 -16.07 2.56 5.05
CA THR A 54 -14.71 3.12 5.20
C THR A 54 -14.81 4.54 5.78
N GLY A 55 -14.13 4.79 6.90
CA GLY A 55 -14.14 6.05 7.64
C GLY A 55 -15.45 6.35 8.37
N ASN A 56 -16.42 5.42 8.41
CA ASN A 56 -17.74 5.62 9.02
C ASN A 56 -18.01 4.63 10.16
N PRO A 57 -17.69 4.99 11.43
CA PRO A 57 -17.91 4.12 12.58
C PRO A 57 -19.37 3.67 12.77
N LEU A 58 -20.33 4.54 12.43
CA LEU A 58 -21.76 4.23 12.54
C LEU A 58 -22.16 3.20 11.49
N GLY A 59 -21.77 3.42 10.23
CA GLY A 59 -22.04 2.47 9.13
C GLY A 59 -21.39 1.11 9.36
N VAL A 60 -20.18 1.07 9.93
CA VAL A 60 -19.54 -0.18 10.36
C VAL A 60 -20.39 -0.91 11.41
N THR A 61 -20.86 -0.19 12.42
CA THR A 61 -21.65 -0.79 13.51
C THR A 61 -22.99 -1.32 12.99
N GLU A 62 -23.64 -0.61 12.08
CA GLU A 62 -24.87 -1.03 11.42
C GLU A 62 -24.65 -2.28 10.56
N LEU A 63 -23.63 -2.28 9.69
CA LEU A 63 -23.26 -3.44 8.88
C LEU A 63 -23.01 -4.68 9.74
N LEU A 64 -22.21 -4.56 10.80
CA LEU A 64 -21.89 -5.68 11.68
C LEU A 64 -23.15 -6.22 12.37
N ARG A 65 -24.06 -5.34 12.78
CA ARG A 65 -25.36 -5.73 13.35
C ARG A 65 -26.25 -6.45 12.32
N GLU A 66 -26.33 -5.95 11.09
CA GLU A 66 -27.09 -6.55 9.98
C GLU A 66 -26.68 -8.01 9.74
N VAL A 67 -25.37 -8.30 9.81
CA VAL A 67 -24.83 -9.65 9.57
C VAL A 67 -24.73 -10.52 10.83
N GLY A 68 -25.24 -10.06 11.96
CA GLY A 68 -25.24 -10.80 13.23
C GLY A 68 -23.87 -10.91 13.90
N LEU A 69 -22.96 -9.97 13.60
CA LEU A 69 -21.65 -9.85 14.26
C LEU A 69 -21.75 -8.80 15.37
N THR A 70 -21.81 -9.26 16.61
CA THR A 70 -21.83 -8.41 17.80
C THR A 70 -20.50 -8.46 18.54
N ALA A 71 -20.25 -7.44 19.36
CA ALA A 71 -19.09 -7.44 20.24
C ALA A 71 -19.35 -8.34 21.45
N GLU A 72 -18.43 -9.26 21.72
CA GLU A 72 -18.42 -10.08 22.93
C GLU A 72 -17.49 -9.41 23.96
N ASN A 73 -18.00 -9.14 25.17
CA ASN A 73 -17.26 -8.40 26.20
C ASN A 73 -16.65 -7.07 25.70
N GLY A 74 -17.37 -6.37 24.82
CA GLY A 74 -16.93 -5.10 24.24
C GLY A 74 -15.90 -5.22 23.12
N LYS A 75 -15.56 -6.44 22.66
CA LYS A 75 -14.61 -6.67 21.57
C LYS A 75 -15.24 -7.46 20.42
N TYR A 76 -15.07 -6.97 19.19
CA TYR A 76 -15.43 -7.71 17.99
C TYR A 76 -14.39 -8.78 17.69
N GLN A 77 -14.85 -9.92 17.16
CA GLN A 77 -13.99 -10.91 16.52
C GLN A 77 -13.16 -10.26 15.41
N SER A 78 -11.97 -10.81 15.16
CA SER A 78 -11.18 -10.49 13.97
C SER A 78 -11.68 -11.27 12.75
N LEU A 79 -11.24 -10.86 11.57
CA LEU A 79 -11.65 -11.50 10.32
C LEU A 79 -11.18 -12.97 10.26
N ILE A 80 -10.01 -13.27 10.82
CA ILE A 80 -9.46 -14.63 10.86
C ILE A 80 -10.21 -15.56 11.84
N GLU A 81 -10.91 -14.99 12.82
CA GLU A 81 -11.71 -15.72 13.82
C GLU A 81 -13.15 -16.02 13.33
N LEU A 82 -13.59 -15.43 12.22
CA LEU A 82 -14.94 -15.67 11.71
C LEU A 82 -15.12 -17.09 11.17
N GLU A 83 -16.22 -17.74 11.54
CA GLU A 83 -16.70 -18.95 10.85
C GLU A 83 -17.11 -18.63 9.39
N ASP A 84 -17.09 -19.65 8.53
CA ASP A 84 -17.31 -19.49 7.09
C ASP A 84 -18.70 -18.88 6.76
N ASP A 85 -19.75 -19.24 7.51
CA ASP A 85 -21.09 -18.67 7.37
C ASP A 85 -21.11 -17.16 7.67
N LYS A 86 -20.46 -16.73 8.75
CA LYS A 86 -20.37 -15.32 9.14
C LYS A 86 -19.53 -14.52 8.13
N MET A 87 -18.43 -15.10 7.64
CA MET A 87 -17.61 -14.52 6.58
C MET A 87 -18.44 -14.32 5.30
N SER A 88 -19.20 -15.33 4.89
CA SER A 88 -20.04 -15.29 3.70
C SER A 88 -21.13 -14.20 3.78
N LYS A 89 -21.78 -14.08 4.95
CA LYS A 89 -22.75 -13.00 5.22
C LYS A 89 -22.13 -11.61 5.15
N LEU A 90 -20.98 -11.43 5.78
CA LEU A 90 -20.24 -10.15 5.75
C LEU A 90 -19.86 -9.75 4.32
N VAL A 91 -19.30 -10.69 3.55
CA VAL A 91 -18.94 -10.49 2.15
C VAL A 91 -20.17 -10.09 1.33
N THR A 92 -21.27 -10.83 1.47
CA THR A 92 -22.52 -10.56 0.75
C THR A 92 -23.05 -9.15 1.06
N ALA A 93 -23.08 -8.76 2.33
CA ALA A 93 -23.56 -7.45 2.73
C ALA A 93 -22.70 -6.30 2.17
N ILE A 94 -21.37 -6.48 2.14
CA ILE A 94 -20.45 -5.49 1.56
C ILE A 94 -20.61 -5.39 0.04
N MET A 95 -20.79 -6.52 -0.64
CA MET A 95 -21.02 -6.56 -2.09
C MET A 95 -22.28 -5.80 -2.48
N LEU A 96 -23.36 -5.96 -1.71
CA LEU A 96 -24.62 -5.24 -1.96
C LEU A 96 -24.47 -3.72 -1.78
N LYS A 97 -23.61 -3.27 -0.86
CA LYS A 97 -23.32 -1.83 -0.68
C LYS A 97 -22.34 -1.27 -1.72
N ASN A 98 -21.62 -2.12 -2.46
CA ASN A 98 -20.64 -1.70 -3.46
C ASN A 98 -20.76 -2.43 -4.81
N PRO A 99 -21.89 -2.30 -5.53
CA PRO A 99 -22.16 -3.07 -6.75
C PRO A 99 -21.24 -2.73 -7.92
N LYS A 100 -20.50 -1.61 -7.85
CA LYS A 100 -19.55 -1.18 -8.89
C LYS A 100 -18.18 -1.83 -8.77
N VAL A 101 -17.80 -2.32 -7.58
CA VAL A 101 -16.52 -3.01 -7.38
C VAL A 101 -16.66 -4.47 -7.79
N LYS A 102 -15.76 -4.93 -8.66
CA LYS A 102 -15.81 -6.31 -9.17
C LYS A 102 -15.55 -7.28 -8.02
N ASN A 103 -16.34 -8.36 -7.93
CA ASN A 103 -16.22 -9.40 -6.89
C ASN A 103 -14.78 -9.89 -6.64
N ARG A 104 -13.94 -9.88 -7.68
CA ARG A 104 -12.55 -10.35 -7.64
C ARG A 104 -11.58 -9.42 -6.90
N GLU A 105 -11.96 -8.17 -6.65
CA GLU A 105 -11.08 -7.18 -6.02
C GLU A 105 -11.20 -7.19 -4.49
N ILE A 106 -12.37 -7.57 -3.97
CA ILE A 106 -12.64 -7.57 -2.52
C ILE A 106 -12.50 -8.93 -1.85
N ILE A 107 -12.64 -10.04 -2.60
CA ILE A 107 -12.51 -11.40 -2.08
C ILE A 107 -11.21 -12.03 -2.58
N GLY A 108 -10.44 -12.63 -1.68
CA GLY A 108 -9.23 -13.36 -2.04
C GLY A 108 -8.72 -14.22 -0.89
N ASP A 109 -7.48 -14.66 -1.03
CA ASP A 109 -6.84 -15.51 -0.04
C ASP A 109 -6.07 -14.67 0.99
N ILE A 110 -6.36 -14.92 2.25
CA ILE A 110 -5.59 -14.42 3.39
C ILE A 110 -4.62 -15.52 3.78
N PHE A 111 -3.32 -15.21 3.74
CA PHE A 111 -2.24 -16.13 4.09
C PHE A 111 -1.88 -15.96 5.55
N LEU A 112 -2.06 -17.01 6.32
CA LEU A 112 -1.88 -17.03 7.76
C LEU A 112 -0.71 -17.93 8.13
N ILE A 113 0.26 -17.36 8.84
CA ILE A 113 1.50 -18.03 9.21
C ILE A 113 1.53 -18.19 10.72
N LYS A 114 1.93 -19.38 11.19
CA LYS A 114 2.21 -19.57 12.62
C LYS A 114 3.54 -18.89 12.95
N PHE A 115 3.49 -17.84 13.75
CA PHE A 115 4.64 -17.02 14.09
C PHE A 115 4.55 -16.57 15.56
N PHE A 116 5.61 -16.70 16.34
CA PHE A 116 5.60 -16.52 17.79
C PHE A 116 4.48 -17.33 18.49
N ASN A 117 4.28 -18.57 18.03
CA ASN A 117 3.19 -19.46 18.48
C ASN A 117 1.77 -18.90 18.32
N LYS A 118 1.57 -17.89 17.47
CA LYS A 118 0.27 -17.31 17.14
C LYS A 118 0.04 -17.36 15.63
N LEU A 119 -1.23 -17.36 15.24
CA LEU A 119 -1.59 -17.26 13.83
C LEU A 119 -1.60 -15.78 13.43
N GLU A 120 -0.74 -15.39 12.51
CA GLU A 120 -0.55 -13.99 12.10
C GLU A 120 -0.85 -13.83 10.60
N ASP A 121 -1.35 -12.66 10.21
CA ASP A 121 -1.51 -12.29 8.80
C ASP A 121 -0.14 -12.02 8.17
N ALA A 122 0.20 -12.75 7.11
CA ALA A 122 1.47 -12.60 6.42
C ALA A 122 1.70 -11.17 5.88
N ARG A 123 0.62 -10.43 5.58
CA ARG A 123 0.69 -9.02 5.18
C ARG A 123 1.16 -8.14 6.33
N GLU A 124 0.74 -8.41 7.56
CA GLU A 124 1.20 -7.67 8.75
C GLU A 124 2.68 -7.93 9.02
N LEU A 125 3.09 -9.19 8.95
CA LEU A 125 4.50 -9.58 9.10
C LEU A 125 5.37 -8.89 8.03
N SER A 126 4.94 -8.93 6.78
CA SER A 126 5.64 -8.25 5.68
C SER A 126 5.71 -6.74 5.89
N ALA A 127 4.62 -6.09 6.32
CA ALA A 127 4.61 -4.67 6.60
C ALA A 127 5.52 -4.30 7.79
N MET A 128 5.67 -5.18 8.78
CA MET A 128 6.57 -4.98 9.91
C MET A 128 8.04 -5.09 9.50
N ILE A 129 8.37 -6.10 8.69
CA ILE A 129 9.71 -6.29 8.11
C ILE A 129 10.08 -5.07 7.25
N ASN A 130 9.18 -4.64 6.36
CA ASN A 130 9.38 -3.47 5.50
C ASN A 130 9.58 -2.18 6.31
N ALA A 131 8.83 -2.00 7.40
CA ALA A 131 8.99 -0.84 8.28
C ALA A 131 10.38 -0.80 8.92
N CYS A 132 10.90 -1.94 9.36
CA CYS A 132 12.26 -2.05 9.91
C CYS A 132 13.30 -1.65 8.87
N SER A 133 13.26 -2.23 7.67
CA SER A 133 14.21 -1.88 6.60
C SER A 133 14.12 -0.40 6.19
N ARG A 134 12.91 0.17 6.07
CA ARG A 134 12.71 1.58 5.68
C ARG A 134 13.14 2.58 6.75
N LEU A 135 13.24 2.15 8.01
CA LEU A 135 13.75 2.96 9.11
C LEU A 135 15.21 2.64 9.47
N GLY A 136 15.92 1.92 8.61
CA GLY A 136 17.36 1.66 8.77
C GLY A 136 17.68 0.58 9.81
N GLU A 137 16.76 -0.35 10.04
CA GLU A 137 16.84 -1.40 11.07
C GLU A 137 16.71 -2.82 10.46
N PRO A 138 17.44 -3.17 9.39
CA PRO A 138 17.33 -4.48 8.73
C PRO A 138 17.75 -5.65 9.64
N GLU A 139 18.67 -5.44 10.57
CA GLU A 139 19.08 -6.43 11.57
C GLU A 139 17.94 -6.77 12.53
N THR A 140 17.11 -5.78 12.87
CA THR A 140 15.90 -6.00 13.67
C THR A 140 14.88 -6.83 12.89
N ALA A 141 14.72 -6.57 11.58
CA ALA A 141 13.87 -7.40 10.72
C ALA A 141 14.35 -8.85 10.66
N LEU A 142 15.66 -9.09 10.51
CA LEU A 142 16.21 -10.44 10.46
C LEU A 142 16.00 -11.19 11.79
N GLN A 143 16.32 -10.55 12.91
CA GLN A 143 16.08 -11.13 14.23
C GLN A 143 14.60 -11.36 14.50
N PHE A 144 13.73 -10.50 14.00
CA PHE A 144 12.28 -10.68 14.06
C PHE A 144 11.86 -11.94 13.31
N CYS A 145 12.37 -12.16 12.09
CA CYS A 145 12.14 -13.38 11.30
C CYS A 145 12.63 -14.66 12.01
N MET A 146 13.67 -14.55 12.86
CA MET A 146 14.18 -15.64 13.71
C MET A 146 13.40 -15.80 15.03
N GLU A 147 12.23 -15.17 15.15
CA GLU A 147 11.38 -15.23 16.34
C GLU A 147 12.05 -14.75 17.65
N SER A 148 13.00 -13.81 17.56
CA SER A 148 13.57 -13.16 18.75
C SER A 148 12.52 -12.28 19.45
N THR A 149 12.19 -12.61 20.70
CA THR A 149 11.20 -11.87 21.49
C THR A 149 11.61 -10.41 21.76
N LYS A 150 12.91 -10.14 21.88
CA LYS A 150 13.45 -8.78 21.97
C LYS A 150 13.24 -8.01 20.66
N ALA A 151 13.54 -8.65 19.53
CA ALA A 151 13.34 -8.05 18.21
C ALA A 151 11.87 -7.82 17.89
N LYS A 152 10.95 -8.70 18.34
CA LYS A 152 9.50 -8.51 18.21
C LYS A 152 9.03 -7.19 18.78
N LYS A 153 9.36 -6.91 20.04
CA LYS A 153 8.99 -5.64 20.69
C LYS A 153 9.55 -4.43 19.94
N LYS A 154 10.80 -4.52 19.47
CA LYS A 154 11.43 -3.45 18.70
C LYS A 154 10.76 -3.25 17.33
N ALA A 155 10.46 -4.33 16.61
CA ALA A 155 9.79 -4.31 15.32
C ALA A 155 8.36 -3.73 15.42
N GLU A 156 7.60 -4.08 16.47
CA GLU A 156 6.27 -3.52 16.75
C GLU A 156 6.32 -2.00 16.98
N LEU A 157 7.31 -1.52 17.74
CA LEU A 157 7.55 -0.09 17.96
C LEU A 157 7.95 0.63 16.67
N ILE A 158 8.87 0.05 15.89
CA ILE A 158 9.29 0.58 14.59
C ILE A 158 8.10 0.68 13.64
N HIS A 159 7.27 -0.36 13.57
CA HIS A 159 6.11 -0.39 12.71
C HIS A 159 5.06 0.66 13.11
N THR A 160 4.85 0.87 14.41
CA THR A 160 3.98 1.94 14.91
C THR A 160 4.51 3.32 14.52
N LYS A 161 5.81 3.56 14.71
CA LYS A 161 6.48 4.81 14.31
C LYS A 161 6.41 5.04 12.79
N TYR A 162 6.59 3.97 12.02
CA TYR A 162 6.50 4.02 10.57
C TYR A 162 5.09 4.40 10.09
N LYS A 163 4.04 3.86 10.71
CA LYS A 163 2.65 4.29 10.46
C LYS A 163 2.44 5.77 10.77
N GLN A 164 2.99 6.27 11.88
CA GLN A 164 2.90 7.70 12.21
C GLN A 164 3.56 8.58 11.14
N PHE A 165 4.72 8.17 10.61
CA PHE A 165 5.35 8.90 9.51
C PHE A 165 4.53 8.89 8.23
N ILE A 166 3.87 7.77 7.89
CA ILE A 166 2.95 7.71 6.76
C ILE A 166 1.79 8.69 6.96
N ILE A 167 1.14 8.67 8.13
CA ILE A 167 0.00 9.56 8.44
C ILE A 167 0.41 11.03 8.33
N SER A 168 1.53 11.40 8.96
CA SER A 168 2.06 12.77 8.88
C SER A 168 2.44 13.16 7.45
N GLY A 169 3.00 12.23 6.68
CA GLY A 169 3.33 12.44 5.27
C GLY A 169 2.09 12.66 4.41
N LEU A 170 1.04 11.86 4.57
CA LEU A 170 -0.22 12.01 3.85
C LEU A 170 -0.89 13.34 4.20
N LYS A 171 -0.89 13.73 5.49
CA LYS A 171 -1.40 15.04 5.92
C LYS A 171 -0.64 16.18 5.23
N PHE A 172 0.69 16.14 5.25
CA PHE A 172 1.52 17.12 4.55
C PHE A 172 1.18 17.20 3.06
N VAL A 173 1.06 16.06 2.37
CA VAL A 173 0.70 16.04 0.93
C VAL A 173 -0.68 16.64 0.68
N SER A 174 -1.65 16.40 1.55
CA SER A 174 -2.99 16.97 1.38
C SER A 174 -2.98 18.50 1.43
N GLU A 175 -2.12 19.09 2.25
CA GLU A 175 -1.99 20.53 2.49
C GLU A 175 -0.95 21.21 1.56
N SER A 176 -0.06 20.45 0.93
CA SER A 176 1.01 20.99 0.08
C SER A 176 0.50 21.41 -1.30
N GLU A 177 1.10 22.47 -1.85
CA GLU A 177 0.99 22.82 -3.26
C GLU A 177 1.46 21.66 -4.16
N LYS A 178 0.73 21.44 -5.25
CA LYS A 178 0.97 20.35 -6.20
C LYS A 178 1.16 20.97 -7.59
N ILE A 179 2.06 20.40 -8.38
CA ILE A 179 2.16 20.75 -9.79
C ILE A 179 1.29 19.75 -10.54
N GLU A 180 0.15 20.22 -11.03
CA GLU A 180 -0.84 19.40 -11.72
C GLU A 180 -0.84 19.72 -13.22
N GLY A 181 -1.12 18.70 -14.03
CA GLY A 181 -1.30 18.82 -15.46
C GLY A 181 -2.15 17.67 -16.00
N ASN A 182 -2.30 17.59 -17.32
CA ASN A 182 -3.17 16.58 -17.92
C ASN A 182 -2.60 15.16 -17.77
N GLY A 183 -3.16 14.39 -16.82
CA GLY A 183 -2.77 13.03 -16.51
C GLY A 183 -1.53 12.90 -15.62
N PHE A 184 -1.12 13.95 -14.90
CA PHE A 184 -0.05 13.82 -13.89
C PHE A 184 -0.19 14.80 -12.73
N VAL A 185 0.37 14.40 -11.58
CA VAL A 185 0.48 15.21 -10.36
C VAL A 185 1.88 15.04 -9.79
N ILE A 186 2.61 16.14 -9.57
CA ILE A 186 3.93 16.15 -8.94
C ILE A 186 3.81 16.78 -7.55
N ILE A 187 4.30 16.04 -6.55
CA ILE A 187 4.37 16.45 -5.15
C ILE A 187 5.84 16.46 -4.72
N ASN A 188 6.41 17.65 -4.52
CA ASN A 188 7.76 17.78 -4.00
C ASN A 188 7.74 18.01 -2.49
N ALA A 189 8.07 16.96 -1.73
CA ALA A 189 8.08 17.00 -0.27
C ALA A 189 9.38 17.55 0.32
N LYS A 190 10.42 17.78 -0.49
CA LYS A 190 11.74 18.26 -0.04
C LYS A 190 12.23 17.43 1.16
N GLU A 191 12.55 18.05 2.30
CA GLU A 191 12.96 17.38 3.53
C GLU A 191 11.79 17.00 4.47
N LYS A 192 10.54 17.35 4.12
CA LYS A 192 9.37 17.16 5.01
C LYS A 192 8.92 15.70 5.10
N ILE A 193 9.21 14.91 4.07
CA ILE A 193 8.96 13.45 4.05
C ILE A 193 10.29 12.77 3.73
N LYS A 194 10.63 11.74 4.50
CA LYS A 194 11.83 10.93 4.26
C LYS A 194 11.77 10.24 2.90
N ASP A 195 12.92 10.15 2.24
CA ASP A 195 13.11 9.45 0.98
C ASP A 195 12.73 7.95 1.06
N THR A 196 12.88 7.31 2.22
CA THR A 196 12.46 5.91 2.43
C THR A 196 10.95 5.73 2.53
N ILE A 197 10.20 6.83 2.65
CA ILE A 197 8.75 6.87 2.85
C ILE A 197 8.04 7.41 1.60
N ILE A 198 8.69 8.28 0.82
CA ILE A 198 8.08 9.00 -0.31
C ILE A 198 7.45 8.08 -1.36
N GLY A 199 8.06 6.92 -1.64
CA GLY A 199 7.50 5.93 -2.56
C GLY A 199 6.31 5.17 -1.98
N THR A 200 6.22 5.06 -0.65
CA THR A 200 5.03 4.50 0.02
C THR A 200 3.87 5.48 -0.07
N ILE A 201 4.14 6.78 0.07
CA ILE A 201 3.15 7.82 -0.14
C ILE A 201 2.63 7.81 -1.58
N ALA A 202 3.52 7.74 -2.59
CA ALA A 202 3.10 7.59 -4.00
C ALA A 202 2.19 6.37 -4.20
N SER A 203 2.56 5.23 -3.60
CA SER A 203 1.77 4.00 -3.69
C SER A 203 0.40 4.12 -3.02
N ILE A 204 0.28 4.83 -1.91
CA ILE A 204 -1.01 5.04 -1.24
C ILE A 204 -1.90 5.96 -2.09
N LEU A 205 -1.34 7.06 -2.58
CA LEU A 205 -2.07 8.01 -3.42
C LEU A 205 -2.55 7.36 -4.72
N SER A 206 -1.72 6.54 -5.37
CA SER A 206 -2.08 5.87 -6.62
C SER A 206 -3.15 4.79 -6.48
N ASN A 207 -3.38 4.27 -5.27
CA ASN A 207 -4.46 3.34 -4.95
C ASN A 207 -5.64 4.01 -4.24
N SER A 208 -5.60 5.34 -4.08
CA SER A 208 -6.71 6.09 -3.49
C SER A 208 -7.73 6.49 -4.55
N SER A 209 -8.98 6.73 -4.14
CA SER A 209 -10.02 7.26 -5.01
C SER A 209 -9.90 8.78 -5.28
N ILE A 210 -8.79 9.40 -4.90
CA ILE A 210 -8.57 10.85 -5.02
C ILE A 210 -8.26 11.24 -6.48
N TYR A 211 -7.59 10.36 -7.21
CA TYR A 211 -7.11 10.61 -8.57
C TYR A 211 -7.75 9.64 -9.55
N GLU A 212 -7.98 10.10 -10.77
CA GLU A 212 -8.58 9.30 -11.84
C GLU A 212 -7.59 8.27 -12.40
N GLU A 213 -8.12 7.15 -12.89
CA GLU A 213 -7.34 6.09 -13.53
C GLU A 213 -6.51 6.65 -14.70
N GLY A 214 -5.25 6.22 -14.82
CA GLY A 214 -4.29 6.71 -15.81
C GLY A 214 -3.51 7.96 -15.37
N THR A 215 -3.88 8.61 -14.25
CA THR A 215 -3.09 9.70 -13.68
C THR A 215 -1.75 9.17 -13.15
N VAL A 216 -0.64 9.83 -13.51
CA VAL A 216 0.68 9.52 -12.97
C VAL A 216 0.95 10.37 -11.73
N ILE A 217 1.11 9.72 -10.58
CA ILE A 217 1.50 10.37 -9.32
C ILE A 217 3.01 10.31 -9.18
N ILE A 218 3.66 11.48 -9.14
CA ILE A 218 5.10 11.63 -8.94
C ILE A 218 5.34 12.28 -7.59
N THR A 219 6.10 11.63 -6.73
CA THR A 219 6.50 12.16 -5.43
C THR A 219 8.02 12.31 -5.36
N MET A 220 8.49 13.40 -4.76
CA MET A 220 9.91 13.74 -4.65
C MET A 220 10.27 14.02 -3.19
N ALA A 221 11.43 13.52 -2.75
CA ALA A 221 11.98 13.80 -1.42
C ALA A 221 13.50 13.94 -1.49
N TYR A 222 14.05 14.83 -0.69
CA TYR A 222 15.48 15.08 -0.62
C TYR A 222 16.19 14.00 0.20
N TYR A 223 17.35 13.58 -0.29
CA TYR A 223 18.24 12.62 0.34
C TYR A 223 19.68 13.06 0.10
N ASP A 224 20.36 13.53 1.16
CA ASP A 224 21.69 14.15 1.09
C ASP A 224 21.74 15.28 0.03
N ASN A 225 22.56 15.13 -1.02
CA ASN A 225 22.64 16.07 -2.16
C ASN A 225 21.82 15.62 -3.38
N LYS A 226 20.96 14.61 -3.19
CA LYS A 226 20.12 14.00 -4.23
C LYS A 226 18.64 14.19 -3.92
N ILE A 227 17.82 13.90 -4.92
CA ILE A 227 16.36 13.80 -4.83
C ILE A 227 15.99 12.40 -5.25
N LYS A 228 15.25 11.71 -4.39
CA LYS A 228 14.63 10.45 -4.71
C LYS A 228 13.21 10.70 -5.21
N ILE A 229 12.91 10.11 -6.36
CA ILE A 229 11.68 10.33 -7.09
C ILE A 229 11.00 8.99 -7.26
N SER A 230 9.72 8.92 -6.90
CA SER A 230 8.89 7.75 -7.10
C SER A 230 7.68 8.13 -7.94
N ALA A 231 7.42 7.34 -8.99
CA ALA A 231 6.26 7.52 -9.85
C ALA A 231 5.39 6.26 -9.86
N ARG A 232 4.08 6.45 -9.84
CA ARG A 232 3.07 5.38 -9.82
C ARG A 232 1.88 5.77 -10.70
N SER A 233 1.38 4.83 -11.50
CA SER A 233 0.13 5.01 -12.24
C SER A 233 -1.05 4.72 -11.31
N VAL A 234 -2.11 5.52 -11.41
CA VAL A 234 -3.41 5.15 -10.81
C VAL A 234 -4.01 4.05 -11.69
N GLY A 235 -4.21 2.87 -11.11
CA GLY A 235 -4.65 1.68 -11.85
C GLY A 235 -3.53 0.98 -12.63
N ARG A 236 -3.91 0.19 -13.64
CA ARG A 236 -2.98 -0.57 -14.51
C ARG A 236 -3.15 -0.22 -15.99
N SER A 237 -3.67 0.96 -16.24
CA SER A 237 -3.78 1.54 -17.57
C SER A 237 -2.97 2.84 -17.60
N GLY A 238 -2.72 3.34 -18.80
CA GLY A 238 -1.99 4.59 -19.00
C GLY A 238 -0.54 4.38 -19.46
N ARG A 239 0.30 5.35 -19.14
CA ARG A 239 1.62 5.56 -19.76
C ARG A 239 2.68 4.64 -19.14
N ASN A 240 3.69 4.26 -19.93
CA ASN A 240 4.88 3.56 -19.43
C ASN A 240 5.78 4.53 -18.66
N ILE A 241 5.62 4.55 -17.34
CA ILE A 241 6.32 5.46 -16.42
C ILE A 241 7.82 5.24 -16.47
N ARG A 242 8.28 3.98 -16.65
CA ARG A 242 9.71 3.69 -16.75
C ARG A 242 10.31 4.36 -17.97
N GLU A 243 9.67 4.25 -19.13
CA GLU A 243 10.14 4.88 -20.37
C GLU A 243 10.14 6.41 -20.26
N ILE A 244 9.09 6.99 -19.69
CA ILE A 244 9.02 8.43 -19.44
C ILE A 244 10.18 8.89 -18.57
N LEU A 245 10.39 8.25 -17.42
CA LEU A 245 11.49 8.62 -16.52
C LEU A 245 12.85 8.39 -17.16
N SER A 246 13.03 7.31 -17.94
CA SER A 246 14.27 7.05 -18.67
C SER A 246 14.57 8.18 -19.65
N SER A 247 13.60 8.63 -20.44
CA SER A 247 13.78 9.73 -21.40
C SER A 247 14.16 11.07 -20.74
N VAL A 248 13.67 11.31 -19.52
CA VAL A 248 14.01 12.51 -18.74
C VAL A 248 15.43 12.38 -18.17
N ILE A 249 15.76 11.21 -17.64
CA ILE A 249 17.06 10.94 -17.01
C ILE A 249 18.20 10.93 -18.05
N GLU A 250 17.95 10.50 -19.29
CA GLU A 250 18.92 10.64 -20.39
C GLU A 250 19.36 12.09 -20.63
N LYS A 251 18.48 13.07 -20.37
CA LYS A 251 18.75 14.51 -20.56
C LYS A 251 19.34 15.17 -19.33
N VAL A 252 18.85 14.78 -18.15
CA VAL A 252 19.14 15.45 -16.87
C VAL A 252 20.33 14.80 -16.14
N GLY A 253 20.58 13.52 -16.41
CA GLY A 253 21.50 12.67 -15.67
C GLY A 253 20.88 12.12 -14.38
N GLY A 254 21.35 10.95 -13.95
CA GLY A 254 20.87 10.26 -12.76
C GLY A 254 20.74 8.76 -12.96
N GLU A 255 20.00 8.12 -12.06
CA GLU A 255 19.71 6.69 -12.09
C GLU A 255 18.20 6.49 -12.25
N VAL A 256 17.78 5.49 -13.04
CA VAL A 256 16.36 5.15 -13.25
C VAL A 256 16.16 3.65 -13.18
N GLY A 257 15.04 3.22 -12.61
CA GLY A 257 14.66 1.81 -12.54
C GLY A 257 13.18 1.61 -12.23
N GLY A 258 12.76 0.34 -12.29
CA GLY A 258 11.40 -0.09 -11.98
C GLY A 258 10.68 -0.72 -13.17
N HIS A 259 9.35 -0.60 -13.16
CA HIS A 259 8.43 -1.25 -14.08
C HIS A 259 7.50 -0.24 -14.76
N GLU A 260 6.77 -0.70 -15.77
CA GLU A 260 5.85 0.09 -16.60
C GLU A 260 4.93 1.02 -15.79
N PHE A 261 4.28 0.53 -14.74
CA PHE A 261 3.33 1.32 -13.91
C PHE A 261 3.93 1.82 -12.58
N ALA A 262 5.20 1.53 -12.31
CA ALA A 262 5.83 1.78 -11.03
C ALA A 262 7.35 1.90 -11.20
N ALA A 263 7.82 3.13 -11.38
CA ALA A 263 9.24 3.41 -11.56
C ALA A 263 9.73 4.47 -10.57
N GLY A 264 11.04 4.64 -10.50
CA GLY A 264 11.68 5.67 -9.71
C GLY A 264 13.00 6.08 -10.31
N CYS A 265 13.45 7.26 -9.94
CA CYS A 265 14.76 7.75 -10.32
C CYS A 265 15.40 8.53 -9.18
N MET A 266 16.70 8.77 -9.34
CA MET A 266 17.47 9.58 -8.41
C MET A 266 18.33 10.56 -9.19
N ILE A 267 18.17 11.85 -8.86
CA ILE A 267 18.87 12.97 -9.50
C ILE A 267 19.60 13.77 -8.44
N LYS A 268 20.55 14.61 -8.84
CA LYS A 268 21.14 15.59 -7.92
C LYS A 268 20.17 16.77 -7.70
N GLN A 269 20.23 17.43 -6.54
CA GLN A 269 19.31 18.52 -6.21
C GLN A 269 19.42 19.72 -7.15
N GLU A 270 20.62 20.04 -7.66
CA GLU A 270 20.81 21.13 -8.61
C GLU A 270 20.07 20.91 -9.95
N LYS A 271 19.61 19.68 -10.21
CA LYS A 271 18.87 19.29 -11.41
C LYS A 271 17.35 19.27 -11.22
N GLU A 272 16.84 19.66 -10.06
CA GLU A 272 15.40 19.61 -9.77
C GLU A 272 14.56 20.35 -10.81
N LYS A 273 14.92 21.60 -11.11
CA LYS A 273 14.17 22.44 -12.05
C LYS A 273 14.19 21.86 -13.46
N ASP A 274 15.38 21.49 -13.95
CA ASP A 274 15.57 20.85 -15.25
C ASP A 274 14.72 19.57 -15.36
N PHE A 275 14.70 18.75 -14.29
CA PHE A 275 13.91 17.52 -14.25
C PHE A 275 12.42 17.78 -14.37
N ILE A 276 11.87 18.69 -13.57
CA ILE A 276 10.44 19.00 -13.58
C ILE A 276 10.02 19.54 -14.95
N GLU A 277 10.81 20.42 -15.56
CA GLU A 277 10.52 20.96 -16.90
C GLU A 277 10.52 19.88 -17.98
N HIS A 278 11.54 19.01 -18.02
CA HIS A 278 11.60 17.90 -18.98
C HIS A 278 10.50 16.86 -18.76
N LEU A 279 10.13 16.61 -17.51
CA LEU A 279 9.06 15.68 -17.16
C LEU A 279 7.70 16.20 -17.65
N LYS A 280 7.38 17.48 -17.37
CA LYS A 280 6.15 18.13 -17.86
C LYS A 280 6.06 18.07 -19.39
N LYS A 281 7.15 18.41 -20.07
CA LYS A 281 7.22 18.38 -21.54
C LYS A 281 6.96 16.98 -22.10
N ASN A 282 7.48 15.93 -21.48
CA ASN A 282 7.21 14.55 -21.91
C ASN A 282 5.73 14.18 -21.78
N PHE A 283 5.09 14.56 -20.68
CA PHE A 283 3.65 14.34 -20.50
C PHE A 283 2.79 15.15 -21.48
N GLU A 284 3.26 16.31 -21.94
CA GLU A 284 2.57 17.12 -22.95
C GLU A 284 2.75 16.59 -24.38
N ILE A 285 3.94 16.08 -24.75
CA ILE A 285 4.23 15.58 -26.11
C ILE A 285 3.43 14.31 -26.42
N GLU A 286 3.25 13.41 -25.46
CA GLU A 286 2.51 12.16 -25.69
C GLU A 286 1.01 12.39 -25.95
N LEU A 287 0.43 13.51 -25.52
CA LEU A 287 -0.97 13.86 -25.80
C LEU A 287 -1.23 14.12 -27.29
N VAL A 288 -0.20 14.46 -28.07
CA VAL A 288 -0.34 14.74 -29.52
C VAL A 288 -0.32 13.45 -30.35
N LYS A 289 0.06 12.32 -29.75
CA LYS A 289 0.18 11.02 -30.43
C LYS A 289 -1.03 10.10 -30.24
N ILE A 290 -2.03 10.51 -29.45
CA ILE A 290 -3.32 9.82 -29.23
C ILE A 290 -4.37 10.51 -30.09
#